data_AF-A0A2V7D914-F1
#
_entry.id   AF-A0A2V7D914-F1
#
_cell.length_a   1.000
_cell.length_b   1.000
_cell.length_c   1.000
_cell.angle_alpha   90.00
_cell.angle_beta   90.00
_cell.angle_gamma   90.00
#
_symmetry.space_group_name_H-M   'P 1'
#
loop_
_entity.id
_entity.type
_entity.pdbx_description
1 polymer ?
#
loop_
_entity_poly.entity_id
_entity_poly.type
_entity_poly.pdbx_seq_one_letter_code
_entity_poly.pdbx_strand_id
1 'polypeptide(L)'
;FIPAPYPYRCRLPGCGARCSLECAEALDAKIREEGPDTVAAFIAEPVIGASAGAVVPPPEYYGLVRETCDRHGVLFIADEVMTGMGRTGRWFGLEHWPGVRPDI
;
A
#
# COMPACT_ATOMS: atom_id res chain seq x y z
N PHE A 1 -6.69 -0.52 12.73
CA PHE A 1 -5.45 -1.24 12.37
C PHE A 1 -5.51 -1.54 10.89
N ILE A 2 -4.40 -1.40 10.15
CA ILE A 2 -4.33 -1.71 8.72
C ILE A 2 -3.43 -2.94 8.54
N PRO A 3 -3.92 -4.07 8.02
CA PRO A 3 -3.11 -5.27 7.80
C PRO A 3 -2.08 -5.08 6.69
N ALA A 4 -0.92 -5.73 6.81
CA ALA A 4 0.08 -5.75 5.75
C ALA A 4 -0.42 -6.55 4.52
N PRO A 5 -0.14 -6.11 3.28
CA PRO A 5 -0.44 -6.85 2.07
C PRO A 5 0.53 -8.03 1.86
N TYR A 6 0.37 -9.10 2.65
CA TYR A 6 1.24 -10.28 2.61
C TYR A 6 0.50 -11.53 2.11
N PRO A 7 0.46 -11.79 0.79
CA PRO A 7 -0.36 -12.86 0.21
C PRO A 7 -0.07 -14.25 0.80
N TYR A 8 1.21 -14.60 0.97
CA TYR A 8 1.61 -15.93 1.45
C TYR A 8 1.15 -16.24 2.88
N ARG A 9 1.02 -15.22 3.75
CA ARG A 9 0.58 -15.38 5.14
C ARG A 9 -0.78 -14.71 5.42
N CYS A 10 -1.53 -14.38 4.38
CA CYS A 10 -2.79 -13.67 4.52
C CYS A 10 -3.82 -14.54 5.27
N ARG A 11 -4.48 -13.94 6.26
CA ARG A 11 -5.57 -14.57 7.03
C ARG A 11 -6.87 -13.78 6.92
N LEU A 12 -6.91 -12.78 6.04
CA LEU A 12 -8.10 -11.98 5.82
C LEU A 12 -9.17 -12.80 5.10
N PRO A 13 -10.45 -12.60 5.43
CA PRO A 13 -11.56 -13.17 4.68
C PRO A 13 -11.44 -12.92 3.17
N GLY A 14 -12.01 -13.84 2.38
CA GLY A 14 -12.06 -13.69 0.92
C GLY A 14 -10.75 -13.94 0.15
N CYS A 15 -9.61 -14.11 0.82
CA CYS A 15 -8.36 -14.52 0.17
C CYS A 15 -8.36 -16.04 -0.10
N GLY A 16 -8.53 -16.42 -1.37
CA GLY A 16 -8.54 -17.81 -1.84
C GLY A 16 -7.78 -17.95 -3.16
N ALA A 17 -8.46 -18.37 -4.23
CA ALA A 17 -7.87 -18.39 -5.58
C ALA A 17 -7.51 -16.99 -6.10
N ARG A 18 -8.11 -15.94 -5.54
CA ARG A 18 -7.83 -14.52 -5.82
C ARG A 18 -7.74 -13.76 -4.50
N CYS A 19 -6.93 -12.69 -4.48
CA CYS A 19 -6.82 -11.80 -3.32
C CYS A 19 -8.08 -10.92 -3.23
N SER A 20 -8.64 -10.78 -2.03
CA SER A 20 -9.80 -9.89 -1.77
C SER A 20 -9.41 -8.42 -1.65
N LEU A 21 -8.12 -8.12 -1.47
CA LEU A 21 -7.61 -6.76 -1.24
C LEU A 21 -8.19 -6.06 0.00
N GLU A 22 -8.77 -6.80 0.94
CA GLU A 22 -9.28 -6.25 2.21
C GLU A 22 -8.21 -5.47 2.98
N CYS A 23 -6.93 -5.84 2.83
CA CYS A 23 -5.82 -5.08 3.41
C CYS A 23 -5.67 -3.67 2.83
N ALA A 24 -6.02 -3.45 1.57
CA ALA A 24 -6.06 -2.12 0.95
C ALA A 24 -7.32 -1.37 1.39
N GLU A 25 -8.49 -2.03 1.38
CA GLU A 25 -9.77 -1.44 1.81
C GLU A 25 -9.77 -1.03 3.28
N ALA A 26 -8.99 -1.73 4.13
CA ALA A 26 -8.81 -1.37 5.53
C ALA A 26 -8.26 0.04 5.75
N LEU A 27 -7.60 0.65 4.75
CA LEU A 27 -7.18 2.05 4.80
C LEU A 27 -8.39 2.99 4.84
N ASP A 28 -9.38 2.80 3.97
CA ASP A 28 -10.60 3.62 3.92
C ASP A 28 -11.39 3.50 5.22
N ALA A 29 -11.55 2.27 5.72
CA ALA A 29 -12.18 2.01 7.00
C ALA A 29 -11.44 2.72 8.14
N LYS A 30 -10.10 2.67 8.16
CA LYS A 30 -9.30 3.29 9.21
C LYS A 30 -9.35 4.82 9.15
N ILE A 31 -9.29 5.42 7.97
CA ILE A 31 -9.42 6.88 7.81
C ILE A 31 -10.78 7.36 8.35
N ARG A 32 -11.86 6.65 8.03
CA ARG A 32 -13.20 6.98 8.55
C ARG A 32 -13.31 6.81 10.06
N GLU A 33 -12.68 5.78 10.61
CA GLU A 33 -12.64 5.53 12.06
C GLU A 33 -11.94 6.66 12.81
N GLU A 34 -10.81 7.16 12.30
CA GLU A 34 -10.05 8.27 12.92
C GLU A 34 -10.67 9.66 12.65
N GLY A 35 -11.56 9.75 11.65
CA GLY A 35 -12.09 11.01 11.13
C GLY A 35 -11.19 11.57 10.02
N PRO A 36 -11.67 11.72 8.78
CA PRO A 36 -10.84 12.11 7.64
C PRO A 36 -10.03 13.41 7.84
N ASP A 37 -10.60 14.39 8.55
CA ASP A 37 -9.95 15.67 8.82
C ASP A 37 -8.77 15.58 9.81
N THR A 38 -8.56 14.43 10.44
CA THR A 38 -7.46 14.20 11.40
C THR A 38 -6.29 13.42 10.79
N VAL A 39 -6.46 12.84 9.61
CA VAL A 39 -5.47 11.99 8.95
C VAL A 39 -4.72 12.77 7.88
N ALA A 40 -3.43 13.02 8.07
CA ALA A 40 -2.63 13.79 7.13
C ALA A 40 -2.07 12.95 5.96
N ALA A 41 -1.59 11.74 6.25
CA ALA A 41 -0.85 10.93 5.28
C ALA A 41 -0.95 9.43 5.54
N PHE A 42 -0.77 8.65 4.49
CA PHE A 42 -0.49 7.22 4.50
C PHE A 42 0.90 6.97 3.91
N ILE A 43 1.73 6.21 4.62
CA ILE A 43 3.10 5.86 4.21
C ILE A 43 3.24 4.35 4.04
N ALA A 44 3.87 3.91 2.94
CA ALA A 44 4.13 2.51 2.69
C ALA A 44 5.42 2.28 1.89
N GLU A 45 6.16 1.23 2.25
CA GLU A 45 7.23 0.67 1.42
C GLU A 45 6.61 -0.03 0.20
N PRO A 46 7.05 0.22 -1.05
CA PRO A 46 6.55 -0.48 -2.26
C PRO A 46 6.72 -1.99 -2.21
N VAL A 47 7.83 -2.44 -1.61
CA VAL A 47 8.11 -3.84 -1.27
C VAL A 47 8.57 -3.83 0.18
N ILE A 48 7.84 -4.52 1.05
CA ILE A 48 8.07 -4.46 2.50
C ILE A 48 9.36 -5.22 2.81
N GLY A 49 10.43 -4.50 3.13
CA GLY A 49 11.77 -5.06 3.25
C GLY A 49 11.99 -5.75 4.59
N ALA A 50 12.40 -5.01 5.61
CA ALA A 50 12.92 -5.55 6.86
C ALA A 50 11.86 -6.28 7.71
N SER A 51 10.66 -5.72 7.79
CA SER A 51 9.61 -6.21 8.71
C SER A 51 8.89 -7.46 8.19
N ALA A 52 8.86 -7.69 6.87
CA ALA A 52 8.14 -8.79 6.25
C ALA A 52 9.01 -9.70 5.35
N GLY A 53 10.27 -9.34 5.09
CA GLY A 53 11.20 -10.15 4.31
C GLY A 53 11.00 -10.03 2.80
N ALA A 54 11.03 -8.80 2.28
CA ALA A 54 10.84 -8.48 0.86
C ALA A 54 9.49 -8.93 0.29
N VAL A 55 8.41 -8.60 0.99
CA VAL A 55 7.05 -8.95 0.57
C VAL A 55 6.55 -7.99 -0.50
N VAL A 56 6.17 -8.55 -1.65
CA VAL A 56 5.56 -7.84 -2.76
C VAL A 56 4.04 -7.81 -2.56
N PRO A 57 3.41 -6.61 -2.50
CA PRO A 57 1.95 -6.49 -2.47
C PRO A 57 1.29 -7.05 -3.74
N PRO A 58 0.00 -7.42 -3.70
CA PRO A 58 -0.77 -7.73 -4.90
C PRO A 58 -0.69 -6.61 -5.96
N PRO A 59 -0.74 -6.93 -7.26
CA PRO A 59 -0.67 -5.93 -8.34
C PRO A 59 -1.71 -4.82 -8.24
N GLU A 60 -2.86 -5.09 -7.64
CA GLU A 60 -3.98 -4.14 -7.53
C GLU A 60 -3.88 -3.25 -6.27
N TYR A 61 -3.01 -3.58 -5.32
CA TYR A 61 -2.96 -2.96 -3.98
C TYR A 61 -2.80 -1.44 -4.01
N TYR A 62 -1.76 -0.93 -4.68
CA TYR A 62 -1.48 0.51 -4.68
C TYR A 62 -2.46 1.32 -5.53
N GLY A 63 -3.14 0.70 -6.49
CA GLY A 63 -4.23 1.37 -7.21
C GLY A 63 -5.35 1.76 -6.25
N LEU A 64 -5.78 0.81 -5.41
CA LEU A 64 -6.78 1.07 -4.38
C LEU A 64 -6.30 2.05 -3.30
N VAL A 65 -5.07 1.89 -2.81
CA VAL A 65 -4.49 2.84 -1.83
C VAL A 65 -4.51 4.26 -2.36
N ARG A 66 -4.08 4.46 -3.61
CA ARG A 66 -4.06 5.79 -4.24
C ARG A 66 -5.46 6.37 -4.36
N GLU A 67 -6.43 5.59 -4.83
CA GLU A 67 -7.83 6.01 -4.94
C GLU A 67 -8.42 6.40 -3.58
N THR A 68 -8.14 5.61 -2.54
CA THR A 68 -8.56 5.91 -1.17
C THR A 68 -7.95 7.21 -0.66
N CYS A 69 -6.64 7.41 -0.87
CA CYS A 69 -5.96 8.64 -0.46
C CYS A 69 -6.55 9.87 -1.15
N ASP A 70 -6.82 9.79 -2.46
CA ASP A 70 -7.44 10.88 -3.23
C ASP A 70 -8.84 11.23 -2.72
N ARG A 71 -9.64 10.20 -2.41
CA ARG A 71 -11.02 10.37 -1.92
C ARG A 71 -11.09 11.10 -0.59
N HIS A 72 -10.10 10.90 0.28
CA HIS A 72 -10.07 11.48 1.63
C HIS A 72 -9.14 12.69 1.75
N GLY A 73 -8.45 13.10 0.68
CA GLY A 73 -7.48 14.20 0.76
C GLY A 73 -6.24 13.86 1.61
N VAL A 74 -5.89 12.58 1.71
CA VAL A 74 -4.74 12.08 2.46
C VAL A 74 -3.53 12.00 1.54
N LEU A 75 -2.35 12.45 2.00
CA LEU A 75 -1.11 12.31 1.21
C LEU A 75 -0.66 10.85 1.17
N PHE A 76 -0.22 10.38 0.01
CA PHE A 76 0.43 9.07 -0.13
C PHE A 76 1.94 9.24 -0.23
N ILE A 77 2.67 8.61 0.70
CA ILE A 77 4.13 8.65 0.76
C ILE A 77 4.68 7.26 0.40
N ALA A 78 5.56 7.20 -0.60
CA ALA A 78 6.27 5.98 -0.95
C ALA A 78 7.62 5.92 -0.22
N ASP A 79 7.74 5.03 0.77
CA ASP A 79 9.02 4.81 1.45
C ASP A 79 9.96 3.98 0.56
N GLU A 80 10.81 4.70 -0.16
CA GLU A 80 11.78 4.14 -1.10
C GLU A 80 13.19 4.00 -0.49
N VAL A 81 13.35 4.04 0.85
CA VAL A 81 14.67 3.92 1.48
C VAL A 81 15.38 2.63 1.06
N MET A 82 14.64 1.52 0.94
CA MET A 82 15.20 0.24 0.48
C MET A 82 15.01 -0.01 -1.01
N THR A 83 13.83 0.32 -1.55
CA THR A 83 13.45 -0.04 -2.93
C THR A 83 13.92 0.96 -3.99
N GLY A 84 14.36 2.14 -3.57
CA GLY A 84 14.86 3.18 -4.45
C GLY A 84 16.23 2.86 -5.06
N MET A 85 16.67 3.74 -5.96
CA MET A 85 17.98 3.72 -6.62
C MET A 85 18.27 2.40 -7.35
N GLY A 86 17.27 1.84 -8.05
CA GLY A 86 17.50 0.70 -8.93
C GLY A 86 17.33 -0.68 -8.28
N ARG A 87 17.06 -0.77 -6.97
CA ARG A 87 17.04 -2.05 -6.22
C ARG A 87 16.16 -3.11 -6.87
N THR A 88 15.00 -2.70 -7.39
CA THR A 88 13.99 -3.61 -7.97
C THR A 88 14.04 -3.66 -9.51
N GLY A 89 15.08 -3.11 -10.13
CA GLY A 89 15.21 -3.02 -11.59
C GLY A 89 14.55 -1.77 -12.21
N ARG A 90 13.90 -0.95 -11.39
CA ARG A 90 13.41 0.40 -11.73
C ARG A 90 14.04 1.43 -10.79
N TRP A 91 14.02 2.71 -11.16
CA TRP A 91 14.62 3.76 -10.32
C TRP A 91 13.97 3.83 -8.94
N PHE A 92 12.65 3.67 -8.91
CA PHE A 92 11.85 3.59 -7.70
C PHE A 92 10.96 2.34 -7.75
N GLY A 93 10.78 1.66 -6.61
CA GLY A 93 9.97 0.44 -6.50
C GLY A 93 8.50 0.65 -6.85
N LEU A 94 7.92 1.80 -6.54
CA LEU A 94 6.51 2.08 -6.83
C LEU A 94 6.22 2.14 -8.33
N GLU A 95 7.22 2.38 -9.19
CA GLU A 95 7.07 2.40 -10.65
C GLU A 95 6.63 1.04 -11.25
N HIS A 96 6.68 -0.04 -10.47
CA HIS A 96 6.11 -1.33 -10.87
C HIS A 96 4.57 -1.35 -10.89
N TRP A 97 3.91 -0.31 -10.34
CA TRP A 97 2.46 -0.13 -10.38
C TRP A 97 2.08 1.05 -11.31
N PRO A 98 1.77 0.78 -12.59
CA PRO A 98 1.51 1.81 -13.57
C PRO A 98 0.33 2.72 -13.17
N GLY A 99 0.51 4.03 -13.33
CA GLY A 99 -0.52 5.02 -13.02
C GLY A 99 -0.62 5.40 -11.54
N VAL A 100 0.09 4.71 -10.64
CA VAL A 100 0.15 5.08 -9.23
C VAL A 100 1.29 6.09 -9.02
N ARG A 101 0.96 7.25 -8.44
CA ARG A 101 1.92 8.30 -8.10
C ARG A 101 1.82 8.66 -6.61
N PRO A 102 2.96 8.68 -5.89
CA PRO A 102 2.99 9.22 -4.54
C PRO A 102 3.01 10.74 -4.60
N ASP A 103 2.64 11.36 -3.48
CA ASP A 103 2.82 12.79 -3.23
C ASP A 103 4.25 13.09 -2.75
N ILE A 104 4.87 12.12 -2.05
CA ILE A 104 6.21 12.20 -1.47
C ILE A 104 6.97 10.89 -1.69
#